data_AF-A0A0Q5JII5-F1
#
_entry.id   AF-A0A0Q5JII5-F1
#
_cell.length_a   1.000
_cell.length_b   1.000
_cell.length_c   1.000
_cell.angle_alpha   90.00
_cell.angle_beta   90.00
_cell.angle_gamma   90.00
#
_symmetry.space_group_name_H-M   'P 1'
#
loop_
_entity.id
_entity.type
_entity.pdbx_description
1 polymer ?
#
loop_
_entity_poly.entity_id
_entity_poly.type
_entity_poly.pdbx_seq_one_letter_code
_entity_poly.pdbx_strand_id
1 'polypeptide(L)'
;MDSAVPISPTGLPLPAGVTGRVNFYAAEYQPKTLTPIRAVFLGRPDDVQPLASLFKPLVVQRALRDVDAGRLRLNTQFTTTAANRSIEAYPAGANSLQVLARRAIFLSDNTASDLLHLAYGPERLAREVRQDSPCTSVLLTTKAWWAAQAGLIPAVMTPETAAGARLYGAQPFDQRLQTAQSLIAASQKRTGPEVERQLDLYFHGPAYAPDMEVNLQNTSTARAYTDLMARTLPGQSLRPATRAVLRDIMSAGCCRPAAPKLKTTYWAAKAGSGWGILTLTGYVETADGRAFAYTYLNDGSVTTDAEEMERQIRPVVAWIEQNLSGLKVLR
;
A
#
# COMPACT_ATOMS: atom_id res chain seq x y z
N MET A 1 18.55 13.34 26.80
CA MET A 1 19.35 12.18 26.35
C MET A 1 18.38 11.25 25.65
N ASP A 2 18.32 11.31 24.32
CA ASP A 2 17.48 10.40 23.54
C ASP A 2 18.07 9.00 23.64
N SER A 3 17.46 8.16 24.48
CA SER A 3 17.76 6.74 24.50
C SER A 3 17.37 6.16 23.14
N ALA A 4 18.33 5.60 22.42
CA ALA A 4 18.08 4.94 21.15
C ALA A 4 17.02 3.86 21.33
N VAL A 5 15.99 3.85 20.47
CA VAL A 5 14.92 2.85 20.49
C VAL A 5 15.55 1.44 20.45
N PRO A 6 15.28 0.55 21.41
CA PRO A 6 15.70 -0.84 21.35
C PRO A 6 15.15 -1.51 20.09
N ILE A 7 16.03 -1.93 19.20
CA ILE A 7 15.69 -2.60 17.94
C ILE A 7 16.42 -3.93 17.90
N SER A 8 15.74 -5.02 17.56
CA SER A 8 16.34 -6.36 17.48
C SER A 8 15.86 -7.13 16.25
N PRO A 9 16.70 -7.99 15.66
CA PRO A 9 16.22 -8.87 14.60
C PRO A 9 15.19 -9.85 15.16
N THR A 10 14.22 -10.25 14.34
CA THR A 10 13.31 -11.33 14.69
C THR A 10 14.05 -12.67 14.73
N GLY A 11 13.79 -13.47 15.75
CA GLY A 11 14.29 -14.84 15.86
C GLY A 11 13.37 -15.89 15.23
N LEU A 12 12.22 -15.47 14.67
CA LEU A 12 11.24 -16.40 14.10
C LEU A 12 11.58 -16.72 12.64
N PRO A 13 11.66 -18.00 12.24
CA PRO A 13 11.87 -18.35 10.84
C PRO A 13 10.67 -17.90 10.00
N LEU A 14 10.92 -17.49 8.76
CA LEU A 14 9.86 -17.19 7.81
C LEU A 14 9.00 -18.45 7.55
N PRO A 15 7.69 -18.29 7.27
CA PRO A 15 6.86 -19.42 6.87
C PRO A 15 7.39 -20.14 5.62
N ALA A 16 7.14 -21.44 5.53
CA ALA A 16 7.48 -22.24 4.35
C ALA A 16 6.84 -21.65 3.08
N GLY A 17 7.56 -21.67 1.96
CA GLY A 17 7.12 -21.14 0.67
C GLY A 17 7.40 -19.64 0.45
N VAL A 18 7.76 -18.90 1.50
CA VAL A 18 8.23 -17.51 1.34
C VAL A 18 9.63 -17.53 0.71
N THR A 19 9.79 -16.86 -0.42
CA THR A 19 11.06 -16.75 -1.16
C THR A 19 11.30 -15.31 -1.60
N GLY A 20 12.43 -15.04 -2.26
CA GLY A 20 12.80 -13.69 -2.67
C GLY A 20 13.36 -12.86 -1.51
N ARG A 21 13.41 -11.55 -1.71
CA ARG A 21 13.90 -10.62 -0.68
C ARG A 21 12.75 -10.23 0.24
N VAL A 22 12.98 -10.29 1.54
CA VAL A 22 12.00 -9.91 2.57
C VAL A 22 12.60 -8.87 3.49
N ASN A 23 11.93 -7.74 3.62
CA ASN A 23 12.17 -6.77 4.68
C ASN A 23 10.93 -6.63 5.54
N PHE A 24 11.12 -6.66 6.86
CA PHE A 24 10.04 -6.52 7.83
C PHE A 24 10.45 -5.54 8.91
N TYR A 25 9.49 -4.73 9.35
CA TYR A 25 9.63 -3.90 10.54
C TYR A 25 8.30 -3.92 11.29
N ALA A 26 8.36 -4.08 12.60
CA ALA A 26 7.23 -3.87 13.48
C ALA A 26 7.70 -3.19 14.75
N ALA A 27 6.91 -2.25 15.23
CA ALA A 27 7.24 -1.51 16.44
C ALA A 27 6.03 -1.40 17.35
N GLU A 28 6.31 -1.31 18.64
CA GLU A 28 5.39 -0.74 19.60
C GLU A 28 5.56 0.76 19.64
N TYR A 29 4.46 1.50 19.70
CA TYR A 29 4.44 2.95 19.70
C TYR A 29 3.84 3.49 20.98
N GLN A 30 4.43 4.58 21.48
CA GLN A 30 3.83 5.33 22.55
C GLN A 30 2.53 5.98 22.06
N PRO A 31 1.35 5.71 22.67
CA PRO A 31 0.05 6.05 22.06
C PRO A 31 -0.19 7.53 21.78
N LYS A 32 0.48 8.44 22.52
CA LYS A 32 0.32 9.89 22.38
C LYS A 32 1.30 10.52 21.39
N THR A 33 2.58 10.13 21.48
CA THR A 33 3.65 10.74 20.68
C THR A 33 3.88 9.99 19.37
N LEU A 34 3.39 8.75 19.27
CA LEU A 34 3.61 7.85 18.14
C LEU A 34 5.11 7.65 17.85
N THR A 35 5.92 7.72 18.90
CA THR A 35 7.34 7.40 18.86
C THR A 35 7.52 5.90 19.12
N PRO A 36 8.34 5.18 18.34
CA PRO A 36 8.66 3.79 18.62
C PRO A 36 9.27 3.65 20.02
N ILE A 37 8.76 2.71 20.81
CA ILE A 37 9.30 2.34 22.12
C ILE A 37 10.32 1.20 21.96
N ARG A 38 10.03 0.28 21.03
CA ARG A 38 10.88 -0.85 20.67
C ARG A 38 10.43 -1.41 19.35
N ALA A 39 11.33 -2.10 18.64
CA ALA A 39 11.01 -2.70 17.37
C ALA A 39 11.69 -4.04 17.13
N VAL A 40 11.08 -4.82 16.25
CA VAL A 40 11.68 -6.01 15.64
C VAL A 40 11.77 -5.83 14.12
N PHE A 41 12.79 -6.41 13.51
CA PHE A 41 12.98 -6.34 12.06
C PHE A 41 13.46 -7.65 11.46
N LEU A 42 13.30 -7.80 10.14
CA LEU A 42 13.96 -8.81 9.31
C LEU A 42 14.57 -8.13 8.09
N GLY A 43 15.71 -8.64 7.63
CA GLY A 43 16.39 -8.11 6.44
C GLY A 43 16.94 -6.70 6.67
N ARG A 44 16.80 -5.86 5.65
CA ARG A 44 17.20 -4.45 5.63
C ARG A 44 15.95 -3.57 5.61
N PRO A 45 15.40 -3.18 6.77
CA PRO A 45 14.10 -2.49 6.86
C PRO A 45 14.09 -1.10 6.23
N ASP A 46 15.25 -0.57 5.86
CA ASP A 46 15.46 0.74 5.22
C ASP A 46 15.75 0.62 3.71
N ASP A 47 15.76 -0.59 3.15
CA ASP A 47 15.81 -0.78 1.70
C ASP A 47 14.46 -0.47 1.06
N VAL A 48 14.47 0.17 -0.12
CA VAL A 48 13.27 0.50 -0.89
C VAL A 48 12.70 -0.75 -1.58
N GLN A 49 11.38 -0.92 -1.49
CA GLN A 49 10.61 -1.98 -2.13
C GLN A 49 9.27 -1.45 -2.68
N PRO A 50 8.68 -2.15 -3.68
CA PRO A 50 7.32 -1.86 -4.14
C PRO A 50 6.30 -2.09 -3.01
N LEU A 51 5.26 -1.26 -2.99
CA LEU A 51 4.16 -1.36 -2.04
C LEU A 51 3.02 -2.25 -2.53
N ALA A 52 2.94 -2.54 -3.84
CA ALA A 52 1.74 -3.08 -4.47
C ALA A 52 0.50 -2.31 -3.99
N SER A 53 -0.53 -2.98 -3.49
CA SER A 53 -1.75 -2.34 -2.98
C SER A 53 -1.67 -1.75 -1.56
N LEU A 54 -0.51 -1.74 -0.89
CA LEU A 54 -0.40 -1.20 0.46
C LEU A 54 -0.68 0.30 0.55
N PHE A 55 -0.53 1.09 -0.53
CA PHE A 55 -0.76 2.53 -0.50
C PHE A 55 -2.23 2.94 -0.31
N LYS A 56 -3.19 2.04 -0.54
CA LYS A 56 -4.64 2.33 -0.55
C LYS A 56 -5.20 2.93 0.76
N PRO A 57 -4.75 2.54 1.97
CA PRO A 57 -5.13 3.21 3.20
C PRO A 57 -4.79 4.70 3.22
N LEU A 58 -3.68 5.12 2.59
CA LEU A 58 -3.34 6.54 2.45
C LEU A 58 -4.36 7.25 1.57
N VAL A 59 -4.72 6.67 0.42
CA VAL A 59 -5.75 7.22 -0.49
C VAL A 59 -7.08 7.39 0.25
N VAL A 60 -7.53 6.33 0.95
CA VAL A 60 -8.80 6.36 1.68
C VAL A 60 -8.80 7.39 2.82
N GLN A 61 -7.74 7.40 3.64
CA GLN A 61 -7.64 8.36 4.75
C GLN A 61 -7.62 9.80 4.23
N ARG A 62 -6.95 10.06 3.11
CA ARG A 62 -6.89 11.39 2.50
C ARG A 62 -8.21 11.81 1.87
N ALA A 63 -8.94 10.92 1.21
CA ALA A 63 -10.30 11.19 0.76
C ALA A 63 -11.24 11.54 1.95
N LEU A 64 -11.07 10.89 3.10
CA LEU A 64 -11.83 11.21 4.32
C LEU A 64 -11.44 12.57 4.94
N ARG A 65 -10.19 13.02 4.79
CA ARG A 65 -9.82 14.40 5.17
C ARG A 65 -10.56 15.44 4.33
N ASP A 66 -10.85 15.14 3.07
CA ASP A 66 -11.64 16.00 2.20
C ASP A 66 -13.13 16.00 2.59
N VAL A 67 -13.63 14.92 3.20
CA VAL A 67 -14.94 14.93 3.87
C VAL A 67 -14.93 15.83 5.10
N ASP A 68 -13.91 15.75 5.95
CA ASP A 68 -13.76 16.63 7.12
C ASP A 68 -13.66 18.11 6.74
N ALA A 69 -12.98 18.40 5.63
CA ALA A 69 -12.84 19.74 5.09
C ALA A 69 -14.09 20.25 4.32
N GLY A 70 -15.14 19.43 4.19
CA GLY A 70 -16.36 19.79 3.47
C GLY A 70 -16.22 19.85 1.94
N ARG A 71 -15.09 19.40 1.37
CA ARG A 71 -14.88 19.29 -0.08
C ARG A 71 -15.62 18.09 -0.68
N LEU A 72 -15.78 17.04 0.10
CA LEU A 72 -16.52 15.83 -0.27
C LEU A 72 -17.53 15.47 0.83
N ARG A 73 -18.42 14.53 0.54
CA ARG A 73 -19.29 13.86 1.51
C ARG A 73 -19.12 12.36 1.35
N LEU A 74 -19.45 11.59 2.40
CA LEU A 74 -19.45 10.13 2.33
C LEU A 74 -20.35 9.59 1.21
N ASN A 75 -21.42 10.33 0.88
CA ASN A 75 -22.36 10.01 -0.19
C ASN A 75 -22.06 10.72 -1.53
N THR A 76 -20.92 11.40 -1.67
CA THR A 76 -20.49 11.93 -2.98
C THR A 76 -20.40 10.78 -3.97
N GLN A 77 -21.08 10.90 -5.11
CA GLN A 77 -21.15 9.88 -6.14
C GLN A 77 -20.02 10.05 -7.16
N PHE A 78 -19.37 8.95 -7.51
CA PHE A 78 -18.36 8.88 -8.55
C PHE A 78 -18.81 7.90 -9.62
N THR A 79 -18.75 8.32 -10.87
CA THR A 79 -19.15 7.50 -12.01
C THR A 79 -17.95 6.76 -12.57
N THR A 80 -18.06 5.44 -12.67
CA THR A 80 -17.06 4.63 -13.37
C THR A 80 -17.28 4.75 -14.88
N THR A 81 -16.21 5.11 -15.59
CA THR A 81 -16.12 5.22 -17.05
C THR A 81 -14.99 4.33 -17.56
N ALA A 82 -14.93 4.08 -18.87
CA ALA A 82 -13.81 3.34 -19.46
C ALA A 82 -12.44 4.00 -19.17
N ALA A 83 -12.41 5.34 -19.06
CA ALA A 83 -11.20 6.12 -18.80
C ALA A 83 -10.67 5.94 -17.37
N ASN A 84 -11.56 5.93 -16.37
CA ASN A 84 -11.17 5.87 -14.95
C ASN A 84 -11.27 4.47 -14.32
N ARG A 85 -11.80 3.48 -15.05
CA ARG A 85 -11.76 2.06 -14.66
C ARG A 85 -10.35 1.49 -14.84
N SER A 86 -9.85 0.79 -13.82
CA SER A 86 -8.61 0.00 -13.85
C SER A 86 -8.85 -1.38 -14.50
N ILE A 87 -8.03 -2.40 -14.24
CA ILE A 87 -8.14 -3.69 -14.97
C ILE A 87 -9.32 -4.57 -14.51
N GLU A 88 -9.62 -4.61 -13.20
CA GLU A 88 -10.64 -5.49 -12.63
C GLU A 88 -12.07 -5.25 -13.15
N ALA A 89 -12.92 -6.28 -13.05
CA ALA A 89 -14.36 -6.15 -13.19
C ALA A 89 -14.94 -5.37 -11.99
N TYR A 90 -15.38 -4.13 -12.24
CA TYR A 90 -15.95 -3.23 -11.24
C TYR A 90 -17.44 -2.99 -11.50
N PRO A 91 -18.30 -2.80 -10.46
CA PRO A 91 -19.71 -2.46 -10.66
C PRO A 91 -19.87 -1.17 -11.46
N ALA A 92 -20.50 -1.25 -12.63
CA ALA A 92 -20.77 -0.10 -13.47
C ALA A 92 -21.66 0.94 -12.74
N GLY A 93 -21.58 2.20 -13.18
CA GLY A 93 -22.45 3.27 -12.69
C GLY A 93 -21.84 4.13 -11.58
N ALA A 94 -22.71 4.73 -10.78
CA ALA A 94 -22.36 5.69 -9.73
C ALA A 94 -22.20 4.98 -8.38
N ASN A 95 -21.06 5.20 -7.73
CA ASN A 95 -20.74 4.64 -6.42
C ASN A 95 -20.35 5.75 -5.45
N SER A 96 -20.78 5.66 -4.19
CA SER A 96 -20.44 6.66 -3.18
C SER A 96 -18.98 6.56 -2.73
N LEU A 97 -18.42 7.67 -2.21
CA LEU A 97 -17.10 7.71 -1.58
C LEU A 97 -16.92 6.56 -0.57
N GLN A 98 -17.91 6.35 0.30
CA GLN A 98 -17.84 5.32 1.34
C GLN A 98 -17.83 3.91 0.74
N VAL A 99 -18.61 3.65 -0.31
CA VAL A 99 -18.59 2.36 -1.02
C VAL A 99 -17.23 2.12 -1.66
N LEU A 100 -16.69 3.12 -2.36
CA LEU A 100 -15.36 3.03 -2.97
C LEU A 100 -14.28 2.78 -1.92
N ALA A 101 -14.30 3.52 -0.81
CA ALA A 101 -13.32 3.39 0.26
C ALA A 101 -13.34 1.99 0.87
N ARG A 102 -14.55 1.44 1.10
CA ARG A 102 -14.70 0.07 1.59
C ARG A 102 -14.16 -0.96 0.60
N ARG A 103 -14.47 -0.82 -0.69
CA ARG A 103 -13.98 -1.75 -1.74
C ARG A 103 -12.46 -1.69 -1.91
N ALA A 104 -11.87 -0.49 -1.92
CA ALA A 104 -10.43 -0.30 -2.06
C ALA A 104 -9.63 -1.01 -0.94
N ILE A 105 -10.20 -1.13 0.26
CA ILE A 105 -9.57 -1.81 1.39
C ILE A 105 -9.94 -3.30 1.45
N PHE A 106 -11.23 -3.63 1.42
CA PHE A 106 -11.74 -4.99 1.59
C PHE A 106 -11.37 -5.90 0.42
N LEU A 107 -11.65 -5.44 -0.81
CA LEU A 107 -11.42 -6.21 -2.03
C LEU A 107 -10.08 -5.87 -2.68
N SER A 108 -9.31 -4.94 -2.09
CA SER A 108 -8.15 -4.35 -2.78
C SER A 108 -8.52 -3.77 -4.16
N ASP A 109 -9.74 -3.25 -4.31
CA ASP A 109 -10.26 -2.85 -5.62
C ASP A 109 -9.47 -1.70 -6.25
N ASN A 110 -8.88 -1.94 -7.42
CA ASN A 110 -8.01 -0.98 -8.08
C ASN A 110 -8.78 0.19 -8.71
N THR A 111 -9.98 -0.06 -9.24
CA THR A 111 -10.83 1.00 -9.79
C THR A 111 -11.33 1.92 -8.67
N ALA A 112 -11.73 1.34 -7.53
CA ALA A 112 -12.17 2.12 -6.38
C ALA A 112 -11.05 3.00 -5.81
N SER A 113 -9.84 2.45 -5.71
CA SER A 113 -8.64 3.21 -5.32
C SER A 113 -8.34 4.34 -6.30
N ASP A 114 -8.34 4.06 -7.61
CA ASP A 114 -8.00 5.06 -8.63
C ASP A 114 -9.02 6.20 -8.66
N LEU A 115 -10.32 5.92 -8.55
CA LEU A 115 -11.36 6.94 -8.43
C LEU A 115 -11.13 7.87 -7.23
N LEU A 116 -10.82 7.30 -6.06
CA LEU A 116 -10.53 8.10 -4.86
C LEU A 116 -9.21 8.87 -4.96
N HIS A 117 -8.20 8.28 -5.57
CA HIS A 117 -6.90 8.90 -5.77
C HIS A 117 -7.01 10.09 -6.73
N LEU A 118 -7.73 9.93 -7.84
CA LEU A 118 -8.04 11.02 -8.77
C LEU A 118 -8.89 12.12 -8.12
N ALA A 119 -9.89 11.75 -7.33
CA ALA A 119 -10.75 12.71 -6.63
C ALA A 119 -10.00 13.55 -5.59
N TYR A 120 -9.05 12.95 -4.86
CA TYR A 120 -8.21 13.68 -3.91
C TYR A 120 -7.17 14.59 -4.58
N GLY A 121 -6.69 14.16 -5.76
CA GLY A 121 -5.60 14.80 -6.50
C GLY A 121 -4.28 14.05 -6.27
N PRO A 122 -3.77 13.34 -7.30
CA PRO A 122 -2.52 12.58 -7.18
C PRO A 122 -1.30 13.41 -6.80
N GLU A 123 -1.20 14.65 -7.30
CA GLU A 123 -0.11 15.56 -6.94
C GLU A 123 -0.13 15.90 -5.44
N ARG A 124 -1.31 16.26 -4.94
CA ARG A 124 -1.50 16.59 -3.54
C ARG A 124 -1.19 15.39 -2.65
N LEU A 125 -1.65 14.19 -3.02
CA LEU A 125 -1.33 12.97 -2.29
C LEU A 125 0.19 12.73 -2.22
N ALA A 126 0.87 12.80 -3.38
CA ALA A 126 2.30 12.57 -3.47
C ALA A 126 3.10 13.50 -2.55
N ARG A 127 2.81 14.81 -2.61
CA ARG A 127 3.51 15.83 -1.81
C ARG A 127 3.27 15.65 -0.31
N GLU A 128 2.01 15.42 0.08
CA GLU A 128 1.69 15.21 1.50
C GLU A 128 2.30 13.91 2.04
N VAL A 129 2.31 12.81 1.27
CA VAL A 129 2.93 11.56 1.69
C VAL A 129 4.45 11.71 1.82
N ARG A 130 5.10 12.37 0.86
CA ARG A 130 6.54 12.66 0.89
C ARG A 130 6.92 13.54 2.09
N GLN A 131 6.05 14.50 2.45
CA GLN A 131 6.24 15.33 3.65
C GLN A 131 6.12 14.50 4.93
N ASP A 132 5.13 13.62 5.02
CA ASP A 132 4.88 12.79 6.21
C ASP A 132 5.89 11.63 6.35
N SER A 133 6.47 11.16 5.25
CA SER A 133 7.42 10.06 5.18
C SER A 133 8.31 10.20 3.94
N PRO A 134 9.49 10.83 4.06
CA PRO A 134 10.38 11.05 2.92
C PRO A 134 10.64 9.76 2.13
N CYS A 135 10.90 8.64 2.80
CA CYS A 135 11.20 7.38 2.10
C CYS A 135 9.98 6.73 1.39
N THR A 136 8.77 7.29 1.51
CA THR A 136 7.56 6.79 0.86
C THR A 136 7.20 7.62 -0.37
N SER A 137 6.95 6.95 -1.50
CA SER A 137 6.50 7.55 -2.75
C SER A 137 5.17 6.94 -3.18
N VAL A 138 4.12 7.76 -3.22
CA VAL A 138 2.81 7.40 -3.80
C VAL A 138 2.54 8.40 -4.92
N LEU A 139 2.90 8.02 -6.14
CA LEU A 139 2.94 8.91 -7.31
C LEU A 139 1.91 8.53 -8.37
N LEU A 140 1.63 7.23 -8.52
CA LEU A 140 0.83 6.71 -9.62
C LEU A 140 -0.47 6.10 -9.09
N THR A 141 -1.53 6.28 -9.88
CA THR A 141 -2.71 5.41 -9.81
C THR A 141 -2.31 4.02 -10.29
N THR A 142 -3.07 3.01 -9.89
CA THR A 142 -2.79 1.63 -10.24
C THR A 142 -2.87 1.43 -11.76
N LYS A 143 -3.88 1.98 -12.43
CA LYS A 143 -3.96 1.92 -13.90
C LYS A 143 -2.76 2.58 -14.58
N ALA A 144 -2.24 3.69 -14.03
CA ALA A 144 -1.12 4.41 -14.62
C ALA A 144 0.20 3.64 -14.51
N TRP A 145 0.49 3.04 -13.35
CA TRP A 145 1.68 2.18 -13.24
C TRP A 145 1.57 1.02 -14.23
N TRP A 146 0.38 0.44 -14.41
CA TRP A 146 0.21 -0.78 -15.18
C TRP A 146 0.25 -0.51 -16.68
N ALA A 147 -0.37 0.58 -17.12
CA ALA A 147 -0.24 1.03 -18.50
C ALA A 147 1.23 1.35 -18.83
N ALA A 148 2.01 1.87 -17.88
CA ALA A 148 3.45 2.07 -18.06
C ALA A 148 4.20 0.73 -18.16
N GLN A 149 3.98 -0.20 -17.21
CA GLN A 149 4.61 -1.52 -17.19
C GLN A 149 4.31 -2.33 -18.45
N ALA A 150 3.08 -2.25 -18.95
CA ALA A 150 2.61 -2.92 -20.16
C ALA A 150 3.08 -2.25 -21.47
N GLY A 151 3.88 -1.17 -21.41
CA GLY A 151 4.37 -0.48 -22.60
C GLY A 151 3.29 0.28 -23.40
N LEU A 152 2.13 0.57 -22.82
CA LEU A 152 0.99 1.18 -23.51
C LEU A 152 1.08 2.71 -23.65
N ILE A 153 2.03 3.35 -22.99
CA ILE A 153 2.19 4.81 -22.99
C ILE A 153 3.63 5.24 -23.35
N PRO A 154 4.17 4.78 -24.49
CA PRO A 154 5.57 5.01 -24.87
C PRO A 154 5.89 6.48 -25.19
N ALA A 155 4.87 7.33 -25.38
CA ALA A 155 5.07 8.77 -25.58
C ALA A 155 5.43 9.52 -24.28
N VAL A 156 5.13 8.94 -23.11
CA VAL A 156 5.53 9.49 -21.80
C VAL A 156 6.75 8.72 -21.25
N MET A 157 6.77 7.41 -21.48
CA MET A 157 7.93 6.56 -21.21
C MET A 157 8.86 6.54 -22.43
N THR A 158 9.53 5.42 -22.67
CA THR A 158 10.26 5.10 -23.90
C THR A 158 9.67 3.81 -24.48
N PRO A 159 9.84 3.52 -25.78
CA PRO A 159 9.47 2.23 -26.36
C PRO A 159 10.12 1.04 -25.60
N GLU A 160 11.37 1.21 -25.17
CA GLU A 160 12.12 0.28 -24.34
C GLU A 160 11.67 0.41 -22.88
N THR A 161 10.55 -0.22 -22.54
CA THR A 161 9.81 0.04 -21.30
C THR A 161 10.68 -0.10 -20.03
N ALA A 162 11.56 -1.11 -19.96
CA ALA A 162 12.47 -1.29 -18.82
C ALA A 162 13.50 -0.17 -18.68
N ALA A 163 14.03 0.35 -19.80
CA ALA A 163 14.95 1.49 -19.78
C ALA A 163 14.21 2.77 -19.34
N GLY A 164 13.01 2.99 -19.86
CA GLY A 164 12.15 4.10 -19.45
C GLY A 164 11.80 4.04 -17.96
N ALA A 165 11.50 2.85 -17.43
CA ALA A 165 11.23 2.64 -16.00
C ALA A 165 12.42 3.07 -15.14
N ARG A 166 13.65 2.63 -15.49
CA ARG A 166 14.88 3.05 -14.78
C ARG A 166 15.09 4.56 -14.82
N LEU A 167 14.88 5.18 -15.98
CA LEU A 167 14.97 6.64 -16.11
C LEU A 167 13.96 7.35 -15.21
N TYR A 168 12.71 6.90 -15.20
CA TYR A 168 11.67 7.43 -14.32
C TYR A 168 12.02 7.24 -12.83
N GLY A 169 12.46 6.05 -12.42
CA GLY A 169 12.83 5.74 -11.04
C GLY A 169 14.02 6.55 -10.52
N ALA A 170 14.96 6.91 -11.40
CA ALA A 170 16.14 7.70 -11.07
C ALA A 170 15.87 9.22 -11.00
N GLN A 171 14.70 9.71 -11.43
CA GLN A 171 14.37 11.13 -11.40
C GLN A 171 14.28 11.66 -9.95
N PRO A 172 14.74 12.91 -9.69
CA PRO A 172 14.39 13.64 -8.48
C PRO A 172 12.87 13.72 -8.30
N PHE A 173 12.41 13.80 -7.05
CA PHE A 173 10.97 13.74 -6.71
C PHE A 173 10.09 14.64 -7.56
N ASP A 174 10.41 15.93 -7.72
CA ASP A 174 9.57 16.86 -8.47
C ASP A 174 9.50 16.53 -9.97
N GLN A 175 10.60 16.05 -10.56
CA GLN A 175 10.60 15.58 -11.96
C GLN A 175 9.81 14.28 -12.10
N ARG A 176 10.00 13.34 -11.16
CA ARG A 176 9.25 12.08 -11.12
C ARG A 176 7.75 12.31 -10.95
N LEU A 177 7.36 13.33 -10.20
CA LEU A 177 5.97 13.75 -10.01
C LEU A 177 5.36 14.32 -11.30
N GLN A 178 6.08 15.17 -12.03
CA GLN A 178 5.64 15.68 -13.34
C GLN A 178 5.46 14.54 -14.36
N THR A 179 6.40 13.61 -14.41
CA THR A 179 6.28 12.41 -15.25
C THR A 179 5.08 11.57 -14.82
N ALA A 180 4.86 11.38 -13.52
CA ALA A 180 3.72 10.62 -12.99
C ALA A 180 2.37 11.24 -13.38
N GLN A 181 2.24 12.57 -13.34
CA GLN A 181 1.05 13.28 -13.82
C GLN A 181 0.78 12.98 -15.30
N SER A 182 1.83 12.98 -16.11
CA SER A 182 1.74 12.66 -17.54
C SER A 182 1.34 11.19 -17.78
N LEU A 183 1.87 10.25 -16.99
CA LEU A 183 1.51 8.84 -17.03
C LEU A 183 0.04 8.63 -16.63
N ILE A 184 -0.43 9.30 -15.58
CA ILE A 184 -1.84 9.25 -15.14
C ILE A 184 -2.75 9.78 -16.26
N ALA A 185 -2.45 10.94 -16.83
CA ALA A 185 -3.23 11.52 -17.92
C ALA A 185 -3.25 10.62 -19.17
N ALA A 186 -2.11 10.03 -19.54
CA ALA A 186 -2.01 9.11 -20.67
C ALA A 186 -2.78 7.80 -20.43
N SER A 187 -2.74 7.25 -19.21
CA SER A 187 -3.43 6.01 -18.85
C SER A 187 -4.96 6.11 -18.95
N GLN A 188 -5.53 7.30 -18.77
CA GLN A 188 -6.98 7.53 -18.92
C GLN A 188 -7.45 7.43 -20.39
N LYS A 189 -6.53 7.48 -21.36
CA LYS A 189 -6.83 7.24 -22.78
C LYS A 189 -6.86 5.76 -23.14
N ARG A 190 -6.50 4.88 -22.20
CA ARG A 190 -6.51 3.42 -22.35
C ARG A 190 -7.72 2.83 -21.64
N THR A 191 -8.19 1.68 -22.09
CA THR A 191 -9.26 0.96 -21.38
C THR A 191 -8.66 -0.02 -20.37
N GLY A 192 -9.38 -0.34 -19.30
CA GLY A 192 -8.99 -1.39 -18.35
C GLY A 192 -8.64 -2.73 -19.03
N PRO A 193 -9.53 -3.27 -19.88
CA PRO A 193 -9.26 -4.51 -20.63
C PRO A 193 -8.06 -4.45 -21.60
N GLU A 194 -7.76 -3.28 -22.17
CA GLU A 194 -6.55 -3.11 -22.99
C GLU A 194 -5.29 -3.21 -22.13
N VAL A 195 -5.30 -2.58 -20.95
CA VAL A 195 -4.19 -2.64 -19.99
C VAL A 195 -4.00 -4.07 -19.49
N GLU A 196 -5.07 -4.74 -19.05
CA GLU A 196 -5.05 -6.13 -18.58
C GLU A 196 -4.41 -7.09 -19.60
N ARG A 197 -4.89 -7.06 -20.85
CA ARG A 197 -4.37 -7.91 -21.92
C ARG A 197 -2.87 -7.70 -22.16
N GLN A 198 -2.39 -6.46 -22.10
CA GLN A 198 -0.96 -6.18 -22.32
C GLN A 198 -0.10 -6.49 -21.09
N LEU A 199 -0.64 -6.37 -19.88
CA LEU A 199 0.03 -6.82 -18.67
C LEU A 199 0.26 -8.33 -18.69
N ASP A 200 -0.73 -9.12 -19.11
CA ASP A 200 -0.58 -10.57 -19.22
C ASP A 200 0.58 -10.94 -20.14
N LEU A 201 0.68 -10.27 -21.29
CA LEU A 201 1.80 -10.43 -22.23
C LEU A 201 3.14 -10.00 -21.62
N TYR A 202 3.16 -8.92 -20.83
CA TYR A 202 4.36 -8.46 -20.15
C TYR A 202 4.84 -9.47 -19.11
N PHE A 203 3.97 -9.89 -18.18
CA PHE A 203 4.33 -10.76 -17.06
C PHE A 203 4.68 -12.19 -17.48
N HIS A 204 3.96 -12.74 -18.46
CA HIS A 204 4.21 -14.09 -18.97
C HIS A 204 5.22 -14.11 -20.13
N GLY A 205 5.64 -12.95 -20.61
CA GLY A 205 6.51 -12.81 -21.77
C GLY A 205 7.99 -12.56 -21.41
N PRO A 206 8.87 -12.58 -22.42
CA PRO A 206 10.30 -12.31 -22.24
C PRO A 206 10.60 -10.83 -21.91
N ALA A 207 9.60 -9.96 -21.94
CA ALA A 207 9.73 -8.54 -21.65
C ALA A 207 9.68 -8.23 -20.14
N TYR A 208 9.29 -9.20 -19.30
CA TYR A 208 9.29 -9.02 -17.85
C TYR A 208 10.69 -8.65 -17.32
N ALA A 209 10.74 -7.60 -16.53
CA ALA A 209 11.98 -7.08 -15.94
C ALA A 209 11.72 -6.74 -14.46
N PRO A 210 12.24 -7.53 -13.49
CA PRO A 210 11.92 -7.37 -12.06
C PRO A 210 12.22 -5.99 -11.49
N ASP A 211 13.21 -5.29 -12.04
CA ASP A 211 13.59 -3.95 -11.58
C ASP A 211 12.57 -2.88 -11.99
N MET A 212 11.65 -3.16 -12.92
CA MET A 212 10.54 -2.27 -13.21
C MET A 212 9.60 -2.11 -12.01
N GLU A 213 9.48 -3.11 -11.14
CA GLU A 213 8.57 -3.08 -10.00
C GLU A 213 8.93 -1.95 -9.01
N VAL A 214 10.20 -1.84 -8.64
CA VAL A 214 10.67 -0.78 -7.73
C VAL A 214 10.74 0.59 -8.42
N ASN A 215 10.97 0.61 -9.73
CA ASN A 215 11.11 1.85 -10.48
C ASN A 215 9.75 2.48 -10.84
N LEU A 216 8.71 1.69 -11.10
CA LEU A 216 7.39 2.18 -11.50
C LEU A 216 6.34 2.15 -10.39
N GLN A 217 6.30 1.13 -9.52
CA GLN A 217 5.24 1.11 -8.50
C GLN A 217 5.41 2.23 -7.46
N ASN A 218 4.37 2.43 -6.66
CA ASN A 218 4.48 3.17 -5.40
C ASN A 218 5.44 2.40 -4.47
N THR A 219 6.35 3.09 -3.79
CA THR A 219 7.42 2.47 -3.01
C THR A 219 7.52 3.02 -1.60
N SER A 220 8.12 2.23 -0.72
CA SER A 220 8.59 2.69 0.60
C SER A 220 9.69 1.76 1.12
N THR A 221 10.12 2.00 2.35
CA THR A 221 10.89 1.06 3.16
C THR A 221 9.99 0.47 4.24
N ALA A 222 10.29 -0.73 4.73
CA ALA A 222 9.48 -1.37 5.76
C ALA A 222 9.37 -0.49 7.02
N ARG A 223 10.47 0.15 7.43
CA ARG A 223 10.47 1.07 8.59
C ARG A 223 9.60 2.30 8.32
N ALA A 224 9.89 3.03 7.24
CA ALA A 224 9.24 4.31 6.97
C ALA A 224 7.73 4.16 6.74
N TYR A 225 7.31 3.04 6.14
CA TYR A 225 5.90 2.75 5.95
C TYR A 225 5.20 2.36 7.25
N THR A 226 5.86 1.60 8.12
CA THR A 226 5.32 1.23 9.43
C THR A 226 5.08 2.47 10.30
N ASP A 227 6.06 3.38 10.36
CA ASP A 227 5.94 4.63 11.09
C ASP A 227 4.80 5.51 10.53
N LEU A 228 4.66 5.56 9.21
CA LEU A 228 3.56 6.28 8.56
C LEU A 228 2.20 5.65 8.89
N MET A 229 2.10 4.32 8.90
CA MET A 229 0.86 3.61 9.23
C MET A 229 0.48 3.76 10.70
N ALA A 230 1.45 3.83 11.63
CA ALA A 230 1.21 4.14 13.03
C ALA A 230 0.56 5.52 13.24
N ARG A 231 0.83 6.49 12.36
CA ARG A 231 0.18 7.83 12.35
C ARG A 231 -1.15 7.86 11.59
N THR A 232 -1.30 6.99 10.60
CA THR A 232 -2.44 7.04 9.66
C THR A 232 -3.62 6.18 10.11
N LEU A 233 -3.38 4.90 10.38
CA LEU A 233 -4.42 3.89 10.61
C LEU A 233 -5.22 4.02 11.92
N PRO A 234 -4.74 4.69 12.99
CA PRO A 234 -5.60 5.02 14.14
C PRO A 234 -6.67 6.06 13.79
N GLY A 235 -6.46 6.83 12.72
CA GLY A 235 -7.35 7.90 12.26
C GLY A 235 -7.39 9.13 13.17
N GLN A 236 -6.38 9.36 14.01
CA GLN A 236 -6.35 10.47 14.97
C GLN A 236 -6.39 11.87 14.32
N SER A 237 -5.97 11.98 13.05
CA SER A 237 -6.02 13.22 12.27
C SER A 237 -7.38 13.49 11.60
N LEU A 238 -8.35 12.57 11.75
CA LEU A 238 -9.72 12.72 11.25
C LEU A 238 -10.68 13.14 12.37
N ARG A 239 -11.80 13.76 12.02
CA ARG A 239 -12.90 14.05 12.95
C ARG A 239 -13.53 12.75 13.46
N PRO A 240 -14.21 12.75 14.63
CA PRO A 240 -14.76 11.52 15.21
C PRO A 240 -15.62 10.67 14.26
N ALA A 241 -16.47 11.31 13.45
CA ALA A 241 -17.35 10.61 12.50
C ALA A 241 -16.58 9.92 11.36
N THR A 242 -15.66 10.62 10.69
CA THR A 242 -14.84 10.06 9.61
C THR A 242 -13.77 9.11 10.13
N ARG A 243 -13.25 9.33 11.35
CA ARG A 243 -12.41 8.37 12.06
C ARG A 243 -13.13 7.04 12.29
N ALA A 244 -14.40 7.07 12.73
CA ALA A 244 -15.19 5.86 12.89
C ALA A 244 -15.34 5.11 11.56
N VAL A 245 -15.60 5.84 10.46
CA VAL A 245 -15.68 5.27 9.10
C VAL A 245 -14.34 4.64 8.66
N LEU A 246 -13.21 5.34 8.85
CA LEU A 246 -11.89 4.79 8.52
C LEU A 246 -11.64 3.50 9.30
N ARG A 247 -11.92 3.51 10.61
CA ARG A 247 -11.69 2.36 11.48
C ARG A 247 -12.57 1.17 11.11
N ASP A 248 -13.83 1.40 10.81
CA ASP A 248 -14.74 0.35 10.31
C ASP A 248 -14.17 -0.29 9.03
N ILE A 249 -13.86 0.54 8.03
CA ILE A 249 -13.31 0.09 6.74
C ILE A 249 -11.99 -0.68 6.92
N MET A 250 -11.06 -0.15 7.70
CA MET A 250 -9.75 -0.78 7.91
C MET A 250 -9.84 -2.07 8.74
N SER A 251 -10.80 -2.17 9.66
CA SER A 251 -11.03 -3.39 10.44
C SER A 251 -11.65 -4.53 9.62
N ALA A 252 -12.34 -4.17 8.55
CA ALA A 252 -12.90 -5.11 7.58
C ALA A 252 -11.87 -5.56 6.53
N GLY A 253 -10.69 -4.94 6.44
CA GLY A 253 -9.67 -5.28 5.45
C GLY A 253 -9.27 -6.76 5.47
N CYS A 254 -8.66 -7.23 4.37
CA CYS A 254 -8.10 -8.58 4.33
C CYS A 254 -7.12 -8.77 5.50
N CYS A 255 -6.82 -10.02 5.81
CA CYS A 255 -5.57 -10.34 6.48
C CYS A 255 -5.56 -10.14 8.02
N ARG A 256 -6.68 -9.80 8.65
CA ARG A 256 -6.87 -10.05 10.10
C ARG A 256 -7.09 -11.55 10.34
N PRO A 257 -6.40 -12.20 11.29
CA PRO A 257 -6.71 -13.58 11.65
C PRO A 257 -8.16 -13.74 12.12
N ALA A 258 -8.82 -14.84 11.74
CA ALA A 258 -10.17 -15.15 12.24
C ALA A 258 -10.19 -15.39 13.75
N ALA A 259 -9.11 -15.98 14.29
CA ALA A 259 -8.89 -16.20 15.71
C ALA A 259 -7.52 -15.66 16.12
N PRO A 260 -7.37 -14.33 16.31
CA PRO A 260 -6.09 -13.73 16.68
C PRO A 260 -5.68 -14.19 18.08
N LYS A 261 -4.44 -14.65 18.23
CA LYS A 261 -3.83 -14.96 19.54
C LYS A 261 -3.54 -13.68 20.33
N LEU A 262 -3.23 -12.60 19.63
CA LEU A 262 -3.07 -11.29 20.24
C LEU A 262 -4.45 -10.73 20.59
N LYS A 263 -4.70 -10.49 21.88
CA LYS A 263 -5.94 -9.86 22.34
C LYS A 263 -5.97 -8.38 21.93
N THR A 264 -6.77 -8.07 20.92
CA THR A 264 -6.85 -6.74 20.29
C THR A 264 -8.23 -6.11 20.49
N THR A 265 -8.25 -4.79 20.66
CA THR A 265 -9.47 -3.98 20.61
C THR A 265 -9.69 -3.39 19.21
N TYR A 266 -8.62 -3.28 18.43
CA TYR A 266 -8.67 -2.83 17.04
C TYR A 266 -7.51 -3.44 16.26
N TRP A 267 -7.78 -3.87 15.03
CA TRP A 267 -6.76 -4.33 14.08
C TRP A 267 -7.14 -3.82 12.69
N ALA A 268 -6.35 -2.86 12.19
CA ALA A 268 -6.37 -2.42 10.81
C ALA A 268 -5.36 -3.22 10.00
N ALA A 269 -5.75 -3.77 8.86
CA ALA A 269 -4.86 -4.56 8.01
C ALA A 269 -5.09 -4.27 6.52
N LYS A 270 -4.01 -4.36 5.74
CA LYS A 270 -4.05 -4.33 4.28
C LYS A 270 -2.92 -5.21 3.72
N ALA A 271 -3.21 -5.94 2.65
CA ALA A 271 -2.20 -6.57 1.81
C ALA A 271 -2.07 -5.89 0.45
N GLY A 272 -0.94 -6.11 -0.21
CA GLY A 272 -0.79 -5.99 -1.65
C GLY A 272 -0.12 -7.24 -2.21
N SER A 273 -0.58 -7.67 -3.36
CA SER A 273 -0.07 -8.81 -4.10
C SER A 273 0.19 -8.36 -5.54
N GLY A 274 1.08 -9.07 -6.22
CA GLY A 274 1.45 -8.85 -7.60
C GLY A 274 2.54 -9.82 -8.02
N TRP A 275 3.08 -9.63 -9.21
CA TRP A 275 4.02 -10.60 -9.77
C TRP A 275 5.33 -10.70 -8.95
N GLY A 276 5.52 -11.81 -8.24
CA GLY A 276 6.67 -11.98 -7.36
C GLY A 276 6.67 -11.11 -6.10
N ILE A 277 5.53 -10.47 -5.76
CA ILE A 277 5.42 -9.46 -4.70
C ILE A 277 4.30 -9.81 -3.72
N LEU A 278 4.62 -9.81 -2.42
CA LEU A 278 3.65 -9.81 -1.33
C LEU A 278 4.00 -8.73 -0.31
N THR A 279 3.04 -7.92 0.03
CA THR A 279 3.21 -6.82 0.98
C THR A 279 2.07 -6.83 1.97
N LEU A 280 2.37 -6.62 3.26
CA LEU A 280 1.37 -6.62 4.34
C LEU A 280 1.67 -5.45 5.27
N THR A 281 0.65 -4.73 5.71
CA THR A 281 0.77 -3.70 6.73
C THR A 281 -0.41 -3.73 7.68
N GLY A 282 -0.22 -3.14 8.86
CA GLY A 282 -1.33 -2.96 9.78
C GLY A 282 -0.96 -2.15 11.01
N TYR A 283 -2.02 -1.88 11.79
CA TYR A 283 -1.96 -1.21 13.08
C TYR A 283 -2.88 -1.92 14.06
N VAL A 284 -2.40 -2.12 15.28
CA VAL A 284 -3.04 -2.94 16.29
C VAL A 284 -3.12 -2.16 17.61
N GLU A 285 -4.30 -2.10 18.20
CA GLU A 285 -4.52 -1.64 19.57
C GLU A 285 -4.89 -2.86 20.43
N THR A 286 -4.29 -2.97 21.61
CA THR A 286 -4.57 -4.06 22.54
C THR A 286 -5.34 -3.59 23.77
N ALA A 287 -6.00 -4.52 24.45
CA ALA A 287 -6.88 -4.21 25.59
C ALA A 287 -6.16 -3.55 26.78
N ASP A 288 -4.84 -3.75 26.91
CA ASP A 288 -3.95 -3.11 27.87
C ASP A 288 -3.44 -1.73 27.42
N GLY A 289 -4.02 -1.15 26.36
CA GLY A 289 -3.73 0.22 25.89
C GLY A 289 -2.47 0.38 25.05
N ARG A 290 -1.85 -0.74 24.61
CA ARG A 290 -0.63 -0.72 23.79
C ARG A 290 -0.99 -0.60 22.30
N ALA A 291 -0.09 0.00 21.53
CA ALA A 291 -0.25 0.26 20.11
C ALA A 291 0.93 -0.31 19.32
N PHE A 292 0.67 -1.04 18.25
CA PHE A 292 1.68 -1.61 17.38
C PHE A 292 1.39 -1.26 15.92
N ALA A 293 2.43 -1.12 15.11
CA ALA A 293 2.31 -1.13 13.66
C ALA A 293 3.33 -2.09 13.06
N TYR A 294 3.06 -2.57 11.84
CA TYR A 294 3.97 -3.42 11.11
C TYR A 294 3.91 -3.19 9.61
N THR A 295 5.01 -3.48 8.93
CA THR A 295 5.07 -3.63 7.48
C THR A 295 6.00 -4.78 7.11
N TYR A 296 5.50 -5.67 6.27
CA TYR A 296 6.22 -6.75 5.61
C TYR A 296 6.24 -6.44 4.12
N LEU A 297 7.42 -6.45 3.51
CA LEU A 297 7.64 -6.22 2.09
C LEU A 297 8.44 -7.38 1.51
N ASN A 298 7.84 -8.09 0.56
CA ASN A 298 8.46 -9.16 -0.19
C ASN A 298 8.43 -8.84 -1.69
N ASP A 299 9.58 -8.92 -2.33
CA ASP A 299 9.76 -8.80 -3.78
C ASP A 299 10.73 -9.86 -4.31
N GLY A 300 10.67 -10.12 -5.62
CA GLY A 300 11.52 -11.12 -6.26
C GLY A 300 11.27 -12.56 -5.81
N SER A 301 10.05 -12.87 -5.36
CA SER A 301 9.63 -14.23 -5.04
C SER A 301 9.56 -15.08 -6.31
N VAL A 302 9.83 -16.39 -6.18
CA VAL A 302 9.64 -17.36 -7.28
C VAL A 302 8.15 -17.66 -7.51
N THR A 303 7.29 -17.33 -6.54
CA THR A 303 5.83 -17.36 -6.74
C THR A 303 5.43 -16.11 -7.49
N THR A 304 5.04 -16.25 -8.75
CA THR A 304 4.83 -15.10 -9.62
C THR A 304 3.36 -14.76 -9.85
N ASP A 305 2.44 -15.68 -9.69
CA ASP A 305 1.01 -15.41 -9.84
C ASP A 305 0.43 -14.76 -8.56
N ALA A 306 -0.49 -13.80 -8.70
CA ALA A 306 -1.01 -13.04 -7.56
C ALA A 306 -1.90 -13.91 -6.65
N GLU A 307 -2.74 -14.76 -7.22
CA GLU A 307 -3.64 -15.66 -6.51
C GLU A 307 -2.83 -16.70 -5.72
N GLU A 308 -1.77 -17.24 -6.31
CA GLU A 308 -0.85 -18.14 -5.61
C GLU A 308 -0.05 -17.41 -4.52
N MET A 309 0.35 -16.17 -4.77
CA MET A 309 1.01 -15.34 -3.76
C MET A 309 0.10 -15.08 -2.55
N GLU A 310 -1.20 -14.82 -2.79
CA GLU A 310 -2.18 -14.55 -1.74
C GLU A 310 -2.39 -15.74 -0.79
N ARG A 311 -2.08 -16.98 -1.21
CA ARG A 311 -2.08 -18.14 -0.29
C ARG A 311 -1.10 -17.97 0.86
N GLN A 312 -0.04 -17.18 0.69
CA GLN A 312 0.96 -16.91 1.72
C GLN A 312 0.49 -15.89 2.77
N ILE A 313 -0.61 -15.16 2.53
CA ILE A 313 -1.10 -14.13 3.47
C ILE A 313 -1.36 -14.71 4.86
N ARG A 314 -2.12 -15.81 4.96
CA ARG A 314 -2.48 -16.40 6.25
C ARG A 314 -1.25 -16.83 7.08
N PRO A 315 -0.31 -17.62 6.54
CA PRO A 315 0.88 -18.00 7.31
C PRO A 315 1.77 -16.79 7.64
N VAL A 316 1.94 -15.82 6.74
CA VAL A 316 2.74 -14.61 7.04
C VAL A 316 2.08 -13.74 8.11
N VAL A 317 0.75 -13.55 8.09
CA VAL A 317 0.03 -12.83 9.14
C VAL A 317 0.18 -13.55 10.49
N ALA A 318 0.11 -14.88 10.53
CA ALA A 318 0.33 -15.63 11.77
C ALA A 318 1.78 -15.47 12.29
N TRP A 319 2.76 -15.34 11.41
CA TRP A 319 4.14 -15.02 11.75
C TRP A 319 4.29 -13.57 12.25
N ILE A 320 3.61 -12.60 11.63
CA ILE A 320 3.56 -11.20 12.07
C ILE A 320 2.96 -11.11 13.48
N GLU A 321 1.85 -11.80 13.73
CA GLU A 321 1.20 -11.80 15.05
C GLU A 321 2.13 -12.32 16.16
N GLN A 322 2.94 -13.34 15.87
CA GLN A 322 3.94 -13.87 16.80
C GLN A 322 5.05 -12.84 17.08
N ASN A 323 5.51 -12.12 16.06
CA ASN A 323 6.46 -11.02 16.23
C ASN A 323 5.90 -9.89 17.12
N LEU A 324 4.65 -9.48 16.86
CA LEU A 324 3.96 -8.47 17.68
C LEU A 324 3.78 -8.94 19.13
N SER A 325 3.50 -10.23 19.32
CA SER A 325 3.40 -10.83 20.65
C SER A 325 4.77 -10.89 21.35
N GLY A 326 5.86 -11.11 20.62
CA GLY A 326 7.24 -11.07 21.15
C GLY A 326 7.62 -9.68 21.67
N LEU A 327 7.20 -8.62 20.97
CA LEU A 327 7.32 -7.24 21.45
C LEU A 327 6.55 -7.02 22.77
N LYS A 328 5.56 -7.87 23.11
CA LYS A 328 4.88 -7.75 24.41
C LYS A 328 5.73 -8.16 25.61
N VAL A 329 6.63 -9.12 25.44
CA VAL A 329 7.26 -9.86 26.53
C VAL A 329 8.60 -9.28 26.94
N LEU A 330 9.30 -8.60 26.02
CA LEU A 330 10.53 -7.87 26.32
C LEU A 330 10.21 -6.83 27.41
N ARG A 331 10.84 -6.90 28.58
CA ARG A 331 10.78 -5.89 29.65
C ARG A 331 12.17 -5.34 29.87
#